data_AF-A0A661TLU7-F1
#
_entry.id   AF-A0A661TLU7-F1
#
_cell.length_a   1.000
_cell.length_b   1.000
_cell.length_c   1.000
_cell.angle_alpha   90.00
_cell.angle_beta   90.00
_cell.angle_gamma   90.00
#
_symmetry.space_group_name_H-M   'P 1'
#
loop_
_entity.id
_entity.type
_entity.pdbx_description
1 polymer ?
#
loop_
_entity_poly.entity_id
_entity_poly.type
_entity_poly.pdbx_seq_one_letter_code
_entity_poly.pdbx_strand_id
1 'polypeptide(L)'
;MLNFQCRIKVYNHKGERINRSRCVFPPEEKKIYTIKDMALREIRACKDLEIKEIKYICPICNREFNKRHGLITHITKAHPEEKYKLKGKK
;
A
#
# COMPACT_ATOMS: atom_id res chain seq x y z
N MET A 1 -1.92 14.13 -8.87
CA MET A 1 -1.85 13.53 -7.52
C MET A 1 -0.70 12.53 -7.49
N LEU A 2 0.03 12.43 -6.38
CA LEU A 2 1.10 11.42 -6.26
C LEU A 2 0.53 10.00 -6.27
N ASN A 3 1.14 9.12 -7.07
CA ASN A 3 0.80 7.71 -7.11
C ASN A 3 1.49 6.98 -5.95
N PHE A 4 0.83 6.98 -4.79
CA PHE A 4 1.31 6.26 -3.62
C PHE A 4 1.33 4.75 -3.86
N GLN A 5 2.46 4.15 -3.53
CA GLN A 5 2.66 2.71 -3.52
C GLN A 5 2.90 2.23 -2.10
N CYS A 6 2.42 1.04 -1.81
CA CYS A 6 2.56 0.39 -0.52
C CYS A 6 3.05 -1.05 -0.76
N ARG A 7 4.06 -1.47 0.00
CA ARG A 7 4.44 -2.87 0.12
C ARG A 7 3.62 -3.48 1.24
N ILE A 8 2.85 -4.52 0.93
CA ILE A 8 2.03 -5.22 1.93
C ILE A 8 2.41 -6.69 2.01
N LYS A 9 2.37 -7.23 3.22
CA LYS A 9 2.47 -8.66 3.48
C LYS A 9 1.08 -9.19 3.78
N VAL A 10 0.56 -10.04 2.90
CA VAL A 10 -0.81 -10.57 2.95
C VAL A 10 -0.78 -12.07 3.12
N TYR A 11 -1.69 -12.58 3.93
CA TYR A 11 -2.00 -13.99 4.06
C TYR A 11 -3.43 -14.25 3.61
N ASN A 12 -3.65 -15.31 2.87
CA ASN A 12 -4.96 -15.70 2.37
C ASN A 12 -5.51 -16.89 3.17
N HIS A 13 -6.58 -16.67 3.92
CA HIS A 13 -7.23 -17.69 4.77
C HIS A 13 -8.30 -18.51 4.04
N LYS A 14 -8.63 -18.18 2.77
CA LYS A 14 -9.76 -18.80 2.06
C LYS A 14 -9.56 -20.28 1.71
N GLY A 15 -8.31 -20.78 1.71
CA GLY A 15 -7.98 -22.10 1.16
C GLY A 15 -8.04 -22.17 -0.37
N GLU A 16 -8.44 -21.09 -1.05
CA GLU A 16 -8.48 -20.97 -2.51
C GLU A 16 -7.75 -19.72 -3.00
N ARG A 17 -7.37 -19.69 -4.28
CA ARG A 17 -6.76 -18.51 -4.90
C ARG A 17 -7.76 -17.34 -4.96
N ILE A 18 -7.34 -16.16 -4.53
CA ILE A 18 -8.13 -14.92 -4.67
C ILE A 18 -7.50 -14.03 -5.73
N ASN A 19 -8.30 -13.56 -6.69
CA ASN A 19 -7.89 -12.54 -7.65
C ASN A 19 -8.53 -11.21 -7.27
N ARG A 20 -7.74 -10.21 -6.86
CA ARG A 20 -8.26 -8.90 -6.44
C ARG A 20 -7.29 -7.79 -6.77
N SER A 21 -7.81 -6.66 -7.29
CA SER A 21 -7.01 -5.47 -7.63
C SER A 21 -5.77 -5.78 -8.50
N ARG A 22 -5.93 -6.69 -9.48
CA ARG A 22 -4.85 -7.21 -10.35
C ARG A 22 -3.74 -7.98 -9.64
N CYS A 23 -3.94 -8.36 -8.39
CA CYS A 23 -3.06 -9.23 -7.63
C CYS A 23 -3.68 -10.62 -7.50
N VAL A 24 -2.84 -11.65 -7.59
CA VAL A 24 -3.23 -13.03 -7.36
C VAL A 24 -2.69 -13.44 -5.99
N PHE A 25 -3.60 -13.72 -5.06
CA PHE A 25 -3.28 -14.19 -3.71
C PHE A 25 -3.41 -15.72 -3.68
N PRO A 26 -2.29 -16.46 -3.57
CA PRO A 26 -2.31 -17.91 -3.44
C PRO A 26 -2.97 -18.34 -2.13
N PRO A 27 -3.56 -19.55 -2.07
CA PRO A 27 -4.17 -20.07 -0.85
C PRO A 27 -3.11 -20.34 0.23
N GLU A 28 -3.47 -20.06 1.49
CA GLU A 28 -2.70 -20.45 2.69
C GLU A 28 -1.22 -20.03 2.69
N GLU A 29 -0.88 -18.97 1.96
CA GLU A 29 0.49 -18.50 1.79
C GLU A 29 0.63 -17.02 2.18
N LYS A 30 1.74 -16.70 2.87
CA LYS A 30 2.13 -15.32 3.18
C LYS A 30 2.98 -14.79 2.04
N LYS A 31 2.50 -13.79 1.31
CA LYS A 31 3.24 -13.20 0.20
C LYS A 31 3.27 -11.68 0.27
N ILE A 32 4.36 -11.13 -0.27
CA ILE A 32 4.62 -9.69 -0.29
C ILE A 32 4.22 -9.14 -1.66
N TYR A 33 3.47 -8.05 -1.66
CA TYR A 33 2.99 -7.38 -2.87
C TYR A 33 3.28 -5.89 -2.80
N THR A 34 3.70 -5.32 -3.92
CA THR A 34 3.79 -3.87 -4.10
C THR A 34 2.57 -3.42 -4.86
N ILE A 35 1.69 -2.67 -4.19
CA ILE A 35 0.39 -2.25 -4.72
C ILE A 35 0.21 -0.74 -4.61
N LYS A 36 -0.76 -0.19 -5.32
CA LYS A 36 -1.15 1.22 -5.20
C LYS A 36 -2.09 1.44 -4.00
N ASP A 37 -2.15 2.66 -3.48
CA ASP A 37 -3.05 3.03 -2.36
C ASP A 37 -4.52 2.66 -2.61
N MET A 38 -5.01 2.79 -3.85
CA MET A 38 -6.37 2.39 -4.22
C MET A 38 -6.60 0.88 -4.03
N ALA A 39 -5.65 0.04 -4.47
CA ALA A 39 -5.73 -1.41 -4.32
C ALA A 39 -5.68 -1.84 -2.84
N LEU A 40 -4.95 -1.08 -1.99
CA LEU A 40 -4.87 -1.38 -0.56
C LEU A 40 -6.25 -1.31 0.11
N ARG A 41 -7.10 -0.37 -0.30
CA ARG A 41 -8.47 -0.23 0.23
C ARG A 41 -9.33 -1.44 -0.14
N GLU A 42 -9.22 -1.92 -1.37
CA GLU A 42 -9.95 -3.10 -1.83
C GLU A 42 -9.50 -4.38 -1.13
N ILE A 43 -8.18 -4.56 -0.94
CA ILE A 43 -7.62 -5.73 -0.26
C ILE A 43 -8.03 -5.74 1.21
N ARG A 44 -8.02 -4.59 1.89
CA ARG A 44 -8.52 -4.44 3.27
C ARG A 44 -10.00 -4.79 3.41
N ALA A 45 -10.80 -4.60 2.36
CA ALA A 45 -12.22 -4.94 2.38
C ALA A 45 -12.48 -6.46 2.22
N CYS A 46 -11.45 -7.25 1.88
CA CYS A 46 -11.55 -8.70 1.77
C CYS A 46 -11.32 -9.34 3.14
N LYS A 47 -12.34 -10.00 3.70
CA LYS A 47 -12.24 -10.65 5.02
C LYS A 47 -11.26 -11.83 5.01
N ASP A 48 -11.13 -12.50 3.87
CA ASP A 48 -10.26 -13.65 3.69
C ASP A 48 -8.78 -13.28 3.52
N LEU A 49 -8.47 -12.01 3.23
CA LEU A 49 -7.10 -11.51 3.07
C LEU A 49 -6.67 -10.75 4.33
N GLU A 50 -5.79 -11.37 5.09
CA GLU A 50 -5.23 -10.77 6.29
C GLU A 50 -3.92 -10.04 5.98
N ILE A 51 -3.91 -8.73 6.20
CA ILE A 51 -2.69 -7.92 6.02
C ILE A 51 -1.89 -7.92 7.32
N LYS A 52 -0.73 -8.58 7.30
CA LYS A 52 0.18 -8.65 8.46
C LYS A 52 1.09 -7.42 8.58
N GLU A 53 1.51 -6.84 7.45
CA GLU A 53 2.39 -5.66 7.47
C GLU A 53 2.11 -4.73 6.28
N ILE A 54 2.27 -3.43 6.49
CA ILE A 54 2.13 -2.39 5.46
C ILE A 54 3.31 -1.41 5.58
N LYS A 55 4.06 -1.26 4.50
CA LYS A 55 5.08 -0.22 4.31
C LYS A 55 4.61 0.73 3.20
N TYR A 56 4.54 2.01 3.48
CA TYR A 56 4.25 3.07 2.53
C TYR A 56 5.55 3.52 1.89
N ILE A 57 5.62 3.48 0.56
CA ILE A 57 6.84 3.79 -0.19
C ILE A 57 6.74 5.21 -0.74
N CYS A 58 7.79 6.00 -0.54
CA CYS A 58 7.90 7.31 -1.17
C CYS A 58 8.09 7.15 -2.68
N PRO A 59 7.20 7.68 -3.52
CA PRO A 59 7.35 7.55 -4.98
C PRO A 59 8.51 8.37 -5.56
N ILE A 60 9.18 9.20 -4.75
CA ILE A 60 10.25 10.11 -5.18
C ILE A 60 11.63 9.53 -4.86
N CYS A 61 11.79 8.93 -3.67
CA CYS A 61 13.07 8.38 -3.22
C CYS A 61 13.01 6.91 -2.79
N ASN A 62 11.88 6.23 -3.00
CA ASN A 62 11.62 4.82 -2.65
C ASN A 62 11.82 4.46 -1.16
N ARG A 63 11.92 5.45 -0.28
CA ARG A 63 12.06 5.22 1.17
C ARG A 63 10.78 4.64 1.75
N GLU A 64 10.93 3.63 2.60
CA GLU A 64 9.82 2.89 3.21
C GLU A 64 9.44 3.45 4.58
N PHE A 65 8.14 3.53 4.85
CA PHE A 65 7.58 4.04 6.10
C PHE A 65 6.50 3.11 6.64
N ASN A 66 6.43 2.92 7.95
CA ASN A 66 5.40 2.06 8.57
C ASN A 66 4.01 2.72 8.61
N LYS A 67 3.92 4.04 8.39
CA LYS A 67 2.67 4.81 8.53
C LYS A 67 2.52 5.83 7.39
N ARG A 68 1.28 6.02 6.92
CA ARG A 68 0.95 6.98 5.85
C ARG A 68 1.34 8.42 6.21
N HIS A 69 1.03 8.86 7.43
CA HIS A 69 1.42 10.21 7.87
C HIS A 69 2.94 10.40 7.89
N GLY A 70 3.70 9.36 8.25
CA GLY A 70 5.17 9.40 8.25
C GLY A 70 5.71 9.64 6.85
N LEU A 71 5.13 8.97 5.84
CA LEU A 71 5.45 9.24 4.44
C LEU A 71 5.08 10.68 4.03
N ILE A 72 3.91 11.17 4.41
CA ILE A 72 3.46 12.54 4.10
C ILE A 72 4.41 13.58 4.70
N THR A 73 4.80 13.41 5.98
CA THR A 73 5.76 14.29 6.65
C THR A 73 7.11 14.23 5.97
N HIS A 74 7.57 13.03 5.57
CA HIS A 74 8.79 12.87 4.81
C HIS A 74 8.75 13.64 3.49
N ILE A 75 7.70 13.47 2.67
CA ILE A 75 7.56 14.20 1.40
C ILE A 75 7.54 15.71 1.66
N THR A 76 6.80 16.16 2.67
CA THR A 76 6.72 17.59 3.00
C THR A 76 8.07 18.21 3.40
N LYS A 77 8.97 17.43 4.03
CA LYS A 77 10.27 17.91 4.51
C LYS A 77 11.42 17.68 3.52
N ALA A 78 11.48 16.49 2.93
CA ALA A 78 12.58 16.08 2.04
C ALA A 78 12.29 16.35 0.56
N HIS A 79 11.01 16.49 0.20
CA HIS A 79 10.56 16.78 -1.17
C HIS A 79 9.54 17.95 -1.16
N PRO A 80 9.95 19.13 -0.69
CA PRO A 80 9.06 20.27 -0.49
C PRO A 80 8.37 20.71 -1.78
N GLU A 81 9.03 20.56 -2.93
CA GLU A 81 8.43 20.77 -4.24
C GLU A 81 7.24 19.84 -4.47
N GLU A 82 7.30 18.57 -4.08
CA GLU A 82 6.22 17.60 -4.36
C GLU A 82 5.01 17.72 -3.40
N LYS A 83 5.09 18.60 -2.40
CA LYS A 83 4.03 18.82 -1.40
C LYS A 83 2.69 19.18 -2.04
N TYR A 84 2.68 19.96 -3.12
CA TYR A 84 1.42 20.38 -3.77
C TYR A 84 0.67 19.19 -4.40
N LYS A 85 1.39 18.12 -4.76
CA LYS A 85 0.79 16.91 -5.35
C LYS A 85 0.14 15.97 -4.32
N LEU A 86 0.33 16.23 -3.02
CA LEU A 86 -0.31 15.52 -1.89
C LEU A 86 -1.75 15.98 -1.63
N LYS A 87 -2.10 17.21 -2.03
CA LYS A 87 -3.42 17.81 -1.76
C LYS A 87 -4.47 17.25 -2.72
N GLY A 88 -5.05 16.11 -2.35
CA GLY A 88 -6.30 15.60 -2.89
C GLY A 88 -7.44 15.80 -1.90
N LYS A 89 -8.16 16.91 -2.08
CA LYS A 89 -9.51 17.30 -1.60
C LYS A 89 -9.81 17.26 -0.09
N LYS A 90 -9.98 18.47 0.47
CA LYS A 90 -10.99 18.76 1.51
C LYS A 90 -12.35 18.24 1.06
#